data_AF-A0AAJ2KNM8-F1
#
_entry.id   AF-A0AAJ2KNM8-F1
#
_cell.length_a   1.000
_cell.length_b   1.000
_cell.length_c   1.000
_cell.angle_alpha   90.00
_cell.angle_beta   90.00
_cell.angle_gamma   90.00
#
_symmetry.space_group_name_H-M   'P 1'
#
loop_
_entity.id
_entity.type
_entity.pdbx_description
1 polymer ?
#
loop_
_entity_poly.entity_id
_entity_poly.type
_entity_poly.pdbx_seq_one_letter_code
_entity_poly.pdbx_strand_id
1 'polypeptide(L)'
;MFRDIKRLFADCFAHLGQQALYESKDKSYMVQILKQQPDKLYEIGEGQFVGEILILEVSIFDVLQPVVDTVLQVNKKITKIVQAVS
;
A
#
# COMPACT_ATOMS: atom_id res chain seq x y z
N MET A 1 15.97 -3.06 -23.13
CA MET A 1 16.43 -3.35 -21.75
C MET A 1 15.50 -2.73 -20.69
N PHE A 2 15.35 -1.40 -20.56
CA PHE A 2 14.40 -0.83 -19.57
C PHE A 2 12.91 -0.93 -19.96
N ARG A 3 12.60 -1.10 -21.26
CA ARG A 3 11.21 -1.26 -21.74
C ARG A 3 10.55 -2.52 -21.18
N ASP A 4 11.33 -3.60 -21.08
CA ASP A 4 10.84 -4.92 -20.70
C ASP A 4 10.53 -4.99 -19.21
N ILE A 5 11.36 -4.32 -18.37
CA ILE A 5 11.14 -4.19 -16.93
C ILE A 5 9.90 -3.33 -16.63
N LYS A 6 9.74 -2.19 -17.31
CA LYS A 6 8.54 -1.34 -17.13
C LYS A 6 7.26 -2.08 -17.48
N ARG A 7 7.30 -2.91 -18.53
CA ARG A 7 6.18 -3.74 -18.94
C ARG A 7 5.86 -4.82 -17.90
N LEU A 8 6.89 -5.48 -17.37
CA LEU A 8 6.72 -6.47 -16.31
C LEU A 8 6.04 -5.88 -15.06
N PHE A 9 6.47 -4.70 -14.61
CA PHE A 9 5.80 -4.01 -13.49
C PHE A 9 4.35 -3.65 -13.83
N ALA A 10 4.11 -3.08 -15.00
CA ALA A 10 2.75 -2.74 -15.45
C ALA A 10 1.84 -3.99 -15.47
N ASP A 11 2.35 -5.12 -15.95
CA ASP A 11 1.61 -6.39 -15.99
C ASP A 11 1.34 -6.92 -14.57
N CYS A 12 2.30 -6.81 -13.63
CA CYS A 12 2.08 -7.14 -12.23
C CYS A 12 0.93 -6.33 -11.61
N PHE A 13 0.94 -5.00 -11.75
CA PHE A 13 -0.14 -4.15 -11.23
C PHE A 13 -1.46 -4.36 -12.00
N ALA A 14 -1.42 -4.69 -13.28
CA ALA A 14 -2.63 -4.94 -14.06
C ALA A 14 -3.34 -6.24 -13.66
N HIS A 15 -2.58 -7.28 -13.29
CA HIS A 15 -3.14 -8.61 -13.02
C HIS A 15 -3.24 -8.96 -11.53
N LEU A 16 -2.35 -8.42 -10.70
CA LEU A 16 -2.29 -8.68 -9.25
C LEU A 16 -2.57 -7.43 -8.43
N GLY A 17 -2.57 -6.26 -9.07
CA GLY A 17 -2.78 -4.99 -8.40
C GLY A 17 -4.22 -4.81 -7.97
N GLN A 18 -4.36 -4.04 -6.90
CA GLN A 18 -5.64 -3.61 -6.38
C GLN A 18 -5.69 -2.09 -6.34
N GLN A 19 -6.85 -1.52 -6.64
CA GLN A 19 -7.09 -0.11 -6.44
C GLN A 19 -7.29 0.22 -4.96
N ALA A 20 -6.64 1.30 -4.52
CA ALA A 20 -6.79 1.88 -3.19
C ALA A 20 -6.98 3.39 -3.29
N LEU A 21 -7.72 3.97 -2.35
CA LEU A 21 -7.81 5.43 -2.20
C LEU A 21 -6.68 5.89 -1.28
N TYR A 22 -5.83 6.77 -1.78
CA TYR A 22 -4.77 7.41 -1.02
C TYR A 22 -5.25 8.80 -0.58
N GLU A 23 -5.34 9.02 0.73
CA GLU A 23 -5.86 10.24 1.33
C GLU A 23 -4.79 10.93 2.17
N SER A 24 -4.15 11.92 1.56
CA SER A 24 -3.28 12.89 2.23
C SER A 24 -4.10 14.11 2.66
N LYS A 25 -3.53 14.93 3.56
CA LYS A 25 -4.21 16.09 4.18
C LYS A 25 -5.04 16.93 3.21
N ASP A 26 -4.52 17.15 2.01
CA ASP A 26 -5.13 18.06 1.03
C ASP A 26 -5.52 17.36 -0.29
N LYS A 27 -5.30 16.04 -0.41
CA LYS A 27 -5.43 15.33 -1.69
C LYS A 27 -5.92 13.90 -1.47
N SER A 28 -6.92 13.52 -2.27
CA SER A 28 -7.44 12.15 -2.35
C SER A 28 -7.38 11.68 -3.81
N TYR A 29 -6.72 10.55 -4.07
CA TYR A 29 -6.58 9.99 -5.42
C TYR A 29 -6.45 8.48 -5.39
N MET A 30 -6.83 7.83 -6.51
CA MET A 30 -6.74 6.39 -6.66
C MET A 30 -5.31 5.97 -7.01
N VAL A 31 -4.82 4.94 -6.36
CA VAL A 31 -3.48 4.37 -6.57
C VAL A 31 -3.59 2.87 -6.79
N GLN A 32 -2.67 2.30 -7.57
CA GLN A 32 -2.51 0.85 -7.70
C GLN A 32 -1.53 0.34 -6.64
N ILE A 33 -1.95 -0.66 -5.90
CA ILE A 33 -1.15 -1.31 -4.86
C ILE A 33 -0.99 -2.81 -5.14
N LEU A 34 0.13 -3.37 -4.72
CA LEU A 34 0.36 -4.82 -4.64
C LEU A 34 0.51 -5.23 -3.19
N LYS A 35 -0.20 -6.27 -2.77
CA LYS A 35 -0.07 -6.83 -1.43
C LYS A 35 1.04 -7.87 -1.42
N GLN A 36 2.13 -7.60 -0.70
CA GLN A 36 3.28 -8.52 -0.67
C GLN A 36 3.08 -9.72 0.26
N GLN A 37 2.41 -9.52 1.38
CA GLN A 37 2.26 -10.55 2.42
C GLN A 37 0.81 -10.67 2.88
N PRO A 38 0.36 -11.87 3.29
CA PRO A 38 -0.89 -12.01 4.01
C PRO A 38 -0.83 -11.22 5.31
N ASP A 39 -2.00 -10.81 5.77
CA ASP A 39 -2.18 -9.96 6.93
C ASP A 39 -1.49 -10.56 8.16
N LYS A 40 -0.47 -9.86 8.68
CA LYS A 40 0.24 -10.31 9.87
C LYS A 40 -0.39 -9.65 11.09
N LEU A 41 -0.92 -10.50 11.94
CA LEU A 41 -1.39 -10.15 13.26
C LEU A 41 -0.18 -10.00 14.19
N TYR A 42 -0.08 -8.86 14.87
CA TYR A 42 0.96 -8.62 15.87
C TYR A 42 0.32 -8.24 17.21
N GLU A 43 0.88 -8.77 18.27
CA GLU A 43 0.45 -8.49 19.64
C GLU A 43 1.16 -7.24 20.15
N ILE A 44 0.40 -6.20 20.50
CA ILE A 44 0.94 -4.96 21.04
C ILE A 44 0.87 -5.00 22.57
N GLY A 45 1.51 -5.99 23.19
CA GLY A 45 1.63 -6.11 24.66
C GLY A 45 0.30 -6.28 25.43
N GLU A 46 0.43 -6.77 26.68
CA GLU A 46 -0.68 -6.97 27.64
C GLU A 46 -1.88 -7.80 27.15
N GLY A 47 -1.70 -8.66 26.14
CA GLY A 47 -2.71 -9.64 25.74
C GLY A 47 -4.02 -9.09 25.16
N GLN A 48 -4.09 -7.80 24.78
CA GLN A 48 -5.38 -7.18 24.39
C GLN A 48 -5.44 -6.43 23.07
N PHE A 49 -4.36 -6.29 22.30
CA PHE A 49 -4.47 -5.70 20.96
C PHE A 49 -3.77 -6.54 19.89
N VAL A 50 -4.60 -7.11 19.01
CA VAL A 50 -4.19 -7.71 17.74
C VAL A 50 -4.21 -6.60 16.69
N GLY A 51 -3.05 -6.00 16.42
CA GLY A 51 -2.90 -5.11 15.28
C GLY A 51 -2.72 -5.92 14.00
N GLU A 52 -3.17 -5.39 12.87
CA GLU A 52 -2.91 -5.99 11.56
C GLU A 52 -2.00 -5.08 10.74
N ILE A 53 -0.78 -5.56 10.44
CA ILE A 53 0.15 -4.85 9.57
C ILE A 53 0.02 -5.44 8.17
N LEU A 54 -0.21 -4.56 7.20
CA LEU A 54 -0.18 -4.87 5.77
C LEU A 54 1.11 -4.32 5.17
N ILE A 55 1.80 -5.14 4.38
CA ILE A 55 2.93 -4.69 3.56
C ILE A 55 2.42 -4.52 2.13
N LEU A 56 2.42 -3.28 1.68
CA LEU A 56 1.91 -2.87 0.38
C LEU A 56 3.04 -2.23 -0.43
N GLU A 57 3.16 -2.64 -1.68
CA GLU A 57 3.93 -1.91 -2.69
C GLU A 57 2.99 -0.95 -3.42
N VAL A 58 3.45 0.29 -3.60
CA VAL A 58 2.72 1.30 -4.37
C VAL A 58 3.52 1.62 -5.62
N SER A 59 2.83 1.79 -6.74
CA SER A 59 3.47 2.18 -7.99
C SER A 59 4.13 3.57 -7.85
N ILE A 60 5.41 3.68 -8.24
CA ILE A 60 6.15 4.95 -8.28
C ILE A 60 5.52 5.99 -9.22
N PHE A 61 4.70 5.52 -10.17
CA PHE A 61 3.99 6.39 -11.10
C PHE A 61 2.76 7.05 -10.47
N ASP A 62 2.21 6.41 -9.43
CA ASP A 62 1.04 6.90 -8.71
C ASP A 62 1.46 7.71 -7.48
N VAL A 63 2.47 7.23 -6.75
CA VAL A 63 2.99 7.86 -5.54
C VAL A 63 4.51 7.90 -5.60
N LEU A 64 5.07 9.09 -5.80
CA LEU A 64 6.52 9.28 -5.87
C LEU A 64 7.21 8.93 -4.53
N GLN A 65 6.59 9.33 -3.42
CA GLN A 65 7.05 9.03 -2.05
C GLN A 65 5.84 8.87 -1.14
N PRO A 66 5.62 7.70 -0.52
CA PRO A 66 4.55 7.51 0.45
C PRO A 66 4.85 8.32 1.71
N VAL A 67 3.83 8.96 2.27
CA VAL A 67 3.97 9.81 3.47
C VAL A 67 3.43 9.06 4.68
N VAL A 68 4.24 8.92 5.73
CA VAL A 68 3.81 8.39 7.03
C VAL A 68 2.66 9.23 7.58
N ASP A 69 1.76 8.59 8.32
CA ASP A 69 0.50 9.15 8.81
C ASP A 69 -0.57 9.43 7.76
N THR A 70 -0.32 9.06 6.50
CA THR A 70 -1.34 9.13 5.45
C THR A 70 -2.29 7.95 5.52
N VAL A 71 -3.55 8.17 5.14
CA VAL A 71 -4.58 7.14 5.13
C VAL A 71 -4.64 6.48 3.75
N LEU A 72 -4.76 5.15 3.78
CA LEU A 72 -5.01 4.33 2.60
C LEU A 72 -6.28 3.51 2.84
N GLN A 73 -7.26 3.64 1.94
CA GLN A 73 -8.47 2.84 1.97
C GLN A 73 -8.40 1.72 0.93
N VAL A 74 -8.44 0.47 1.41
CA VAL A 74 -8.32 -0.75 0.62
C VAL A 74 -9.55 -1.62 0.89
N ASN A 75 -10.40 -1.89 -0.10
CA ASN A 75 -11.62 -2.72 0.09
C ASN A 75 -12.47 -2.36 1.32
N LYS A 76 -12.77 -1.07 1.53
CA LYS A 76 -13.49 -0.51 2.70
C LYS A 76 -12.75 -0.59 4.04
N LYS A 77 -11.55 -1.17 4.07
CA LYS A 77 -10.66 -1.12 5.23
C LYS A 77 -9.83 0.15 5.18
N ILE A 78 -9.81 0.87 6.27
CA ILE A 78 -8.99 2.07 6.44
C ILE A 78 -7.71 1.65 7.14
N THR A 79 -6.57 1.92 6.52
CA THR A 79 -5.24 1.63 7.06
C THR A 79 -4.42 2.91 7.08
N LYS A 80 -3.58 3.06 8.10
CA LYS A 80 -2.68 4.20 8.23
C LYS A 80 -1.26 3.77 7.86
N ILE A 81 -0.56 4.56 7.07
CA ILE A 81 0.84 4.28 6.73
C ILE A 81 1.69 4.57 7.96
N VAL A 82 2.24 3.53 8.56
CA VAL A 82 3.12 3.62 9.74
C VAL A 82 4.61 3.66 9.36
N GLN A 83 4.95 3.17 8.18
CA GLN A 83 6.31 3.16 7.65
C GLN A 83 6.26 3.22 6.12
N ALA A 84 7.15 4.01 5.52
CA ALA A 84 7.36 4.07 4.09
C ALA A 84 8.84 3.76 3.81
N VAL A 85 9.10 2.86 2.86
CA VAL A 85 10.46 2.52 2.40
C VAL A 85 10.48 2.75 0.90
N SER A 86 11.46 3.50 0.43
CA SER A 86 11.66 3.90 -0.97
C SER A 86 12.86 3.18 -1.58
#